data_AF-F6H9A4-F1
#
_entry.id   AF-F6H9A4-F1
#
_cell.length_a   1.000
_cell.length_b   1.000
_cell.length_c   1.000
_cell.angle_alpha   90.00
_cell.angle_beta   90.00
_cell.angle_gamma   90.00
#
_symmetry.space_group_name_H-M   'P 1'
#
loop_
_entity.id
_entity.type
_entity.pdbx_description
1 polymer ?
#
loop_
_entity_poly.entity_id
_entity_poly.type
_entity_poly.pdbx_seq_one_letter_code
_entity_poly.pdbx_strand_id
1 'polypeptide(L)'
;MARLAVVAALFAALVLITDAHRTIISATNEIIDDNSKQQKCRMQIKRLKLTHCEQYLIERELLLLGHALLLNQEQEEEHLKPCCDQMEKLGTKCRCMGLEQIVEQLREQGEMQGEEVEDMEDCARHLPSDCDLEPHTCKF
;
A
#
# COMPACT_ATOMS: atom_id res chain seq x y z
N MET A 1 -61.73 -17.80 27.83
CA MET A 1 -61.05 -17.75 26.52
C MET A 1 -61.01 -16.34 25.88
N ALA A 2 -61.15 -15.26 26.64
CA ALA A 2 -61.16 -13.88 26.10
C ALA A 2 -59.82 -13.12 26.26
N ARG A 3 -58.79 -13.76 26.82
CA ARG A 3 -57.49 -13.12 27.14
C ARG A 3 -56.36 -13.46 26.17
N LEU A 4 -56.58 -14.36 25.22
CA LEU A 4 -55.58 -14.71 24.21
C LEU A 4 -55.75 -13.93 22.89
N ALA A 5 -56.92 -13.33 22.66
CA ALA A 5 -57.18 -12.54 21.44
C ALA A 5 -56.51 -11.15 21.47
N VAL A 6 -56.23 -10.59 22.66
CA VAL A 6 -55.66 -9.24 22.78
C VAL A 6 -54.14 -9.22 22.53
N VAL A 7 -53.44 -10.33 22.80
CA VAL A 7 -51.98 -10.40 22.61
C VAL A 7 -51.61 -10.58 21.12
N ALA A 8 -52.47 -11.23 20.34
CA ALA A 8 -52.22 -11.46 18.91
C ALA A 8 -52.33 -10.19 18.05
N ALA A 9 -53.10 -9.18 18.50
CA ALA A 9 -53.28 -7.93 17.75
C ALA A 9 -52.10 -6.95 17.88
N LEU A 10 -51.24 -7.10 18.88
CA LEU A 10 -50.10 -6.19 19.12
C LEU A 10 -48.81 -6.59 18.38
N PHE A 11 -48.67 -7.83 17.93
CA PHE A 11 -47.48 -8.28 17.18
C PHE A 11 -47.57 -8.09 15.66
N ALA A 12 -48.74 -7.72 15.14
CA ALA A 12 -48.95 -7.56 13.70
C ALA A 12 -48.52 -6.18 13.14
N ALA A 13 -47.96 -5.29 13.96
CA ALA A 13 -47.55 -3.94 13.55
C ALA A 13 -46.03 -3.75 13.31
N LEU A 14 -45.21 -4.81 13.40
CA LEU A 14 -43.74 -4.71 13.33
C LEU A 14 -43.08 -5.48 12.16
N VAL A 15 -43.82 -5.84 11.11
CA VAL A 15 -43.22 -6.51 9.93
C VAL A 15 -43.54 -5.75 8.65
N LEU A 16 -43.15 -4.48 8.61
CA LEU A 16 -43.07 -3.71 7.37
C LEU A 16 -41.72 -3.00 7.29
N ILE A 17 -40.65 -3.79 7.14
CA ILE A 17 -39.48 -3.34 6.40
C ILE A 17 -39.33 -4.35 5.27
N THR A 18 -40.13 -4.16 4.22
CA THR A 18 -39.84 -4.78 2.93
C THR A 18 -38.70 -3.96 2.35
N ASP A 19 -37.51 -4.55 2.35
CA ASP A 19 -36.29 -4.00 1.76
C ASP A 19 -36.53 -3.75 0.27
N ALA A 20 -36.99 -2.54 -0.04
CA ALA A 20 -37.25 -2.05 -1.38
C ALA A 20 -35.94 -1.55 -2.03
N HIS A 21 -34.87 -2.34 -1.97
CA HIS A 21 -33.65 -2.12 -2.77
C HIS A 21 -33.06 -3.46 -3.24
N ARG A 22 -33.92 -4.35 -3.75
CA ARG A 22 -33.49 -5.54 -4.47
C ARG A 22 -33.45 -5.28 -5.97
N THR A 23 -32.70 -4.27 -6.38
CA THR A 23 -32.21 -4.15 -7.75
C THR A 23 -30.81 -3.58 -7.67
N ILE A 24 -29.89 -4.20 -8.41
CA ILE A 24 -28.49 -3.75 -8.61
C ILE A 24 -27.68 -3.97 -7.30
N ILE A 25 -26.74 -4.91 -7.19
CA ILE A 25 -25.49 -4.95 -7.96
C ILE A 25 -24.85 -6.34 -7.71
N SER A 26 -24.62 -7.10 -8.77
CA SER A 26 -23.74 -8.28 -8.79
C SER A 26 -22.25 -7.91 -8.64
N ALA A 27 -21.88 -7.06 -7.67
CA ALA A 27 -20.49 -6.57 -7.50
C ALA A 27 -19.96 -6.66 -6.06
N THR A 28 -20.43 -7.62 -5.26
CA THR A 28 -19.87 -7.87 -3.93
C THR A 28 -18.72 -8.88 -3.94
N ASN A 29 -18.41 -9.50 -5.08
CA ASN A 29 -17.29 -10.45 -5.17
C ASN A 29 -15.93 -9.77 -5.44
N GLU A 30 -15.91 -8.52 -5.90
CA GLU A 30 -14.65 -7.81 -6.22
C GLU A 30 -14.09 -7.03 -5.01
N ILE A 31 -14.96 -6.50 -4.14
CA ILE A 31 -14.55 -5.68 -2.98
C ILE A 31 -13.95 -6.52 -1.84
N ILE A 32 -14.43 -7.76 -1.66
CA ILE A 32 -13.91 -8.67 -0.61
C ILE A 32 -12.52 -9.19 -1.00
N ASP A 33 -12.29 -9.41 -2.29
CA ASP A 33 -11.04 -9.98 -2.80
C ASP A 33 -9.89 -8.96 -2.74
N ASP A 34 -10.16 -7.70 -3.07
CA ASP A 34 -9.14 -6.65 -3.09
C ASP A 34 -8.61 -6.30 -1.69
N ASN A 35 -9.51 -6.13 -0.71
CA ASN A 35 -9.12 -5.88 0.68
C ASN A 35 -8.28 -7.03 1.26
N SER A 36 -8.62 -8.28 0.89
CA SER A 36 -7.85 -9.46 1.31
C SER A 36 -6.44 -9.52 0.70
N LYS A 37 -6.28 -9.05 -0.55
CA LYS A 37 -4.99 -8.98 -1.24
C LYS A 37 -4.12 -7.87 -0.68
N GLN A 38 -4.69 -6.69 -0.44
CA GLN A 38 -3.99 -5.58 0.18
C GLN A 38 -3.49 -5.94 1.58
N GLN A 39 -4.32 -6.63 2.38
CA GLN A 39 -3.91 -7.09 3.70
C GLN A 39 -2.74 -8.09 3.63
N LYS A 40 -2.74 -9.00 2.64
CA LYS A 40 -1.61 -9.92 2.40
C LYS A 40 -0.33 -9.20 2.02
N CYS A 41 -0.40 -8.17 1.17
CA CYS A 41 0.76 -7.36 0.83
C CYS A 41 1.31 -6.63 2.04
N ARG A 42 0.45 -5.96 2.82
CA ARG A 42 0.84 -5.29 4.07
C ARG A 42 1.54 -6.24 5.05
N MET A 43 1.08 -7.48 5.16
CA MET A 43 1.75 -8.49 6.01
C MET A 43 3.14 -8.88 5.47
N GLN A 44 3.28 -9.06 4.15
CA GLN A 44 4.57 -9.39 3.54
C GLN A 44 5.57 -8.25 3.71
N ILE A 45 5.16 -7.01 3.42
CA ILE A 45 5.99 -5.80 3.54
C ILE A 45 6.49 -5.65 4.98
N LYS A 46 5.58 -5.74 5.97
CA LYS A 46 5.95 -5.66 7.39
C LYS A 46 6.91 -6.77 7.84
N ARG A 47 6.79 -7.97 7.26
CA ARG A 47 7.66 -9.11 7.61
C ARG A 47 9.06 -8.95 7.01
N LEU A 48 9.12 -8.57 5.73
CA LEU A 48 10.36 -8.47 4.97
C LEU A 48 11.19 -7.26 5.39
N LYS A 49 10.55 -6.20 5.90
CA LYS A 49 11.16 -4.94 6.32
C LYS A 49 12.11 -4.42 5.23
N LEU A 50 11.58 -3.60 4.34
CA LEU A 50 12.29 -3.06 3.17
C LEU A 50 13.34 -1.99 3.54
N THR A 51 14.11 -2.23 4.61
CA THR A 51 15.06 -1.28 5.19
C THR A 51 16.16 -0.86 4.21
N HIS A 52 16.63 -1.77 3.34
CA HIS A 52 17.62 -1.38 2.34
C HIS A 52 17.00 -0.52 1.23
N CYS A 53 15.73 -0.75 0.88
CA CYS A 53 15.04 0.13 -0.06
C CYS A 53 14.82 1.53 0.52
N GLU A 54 14.45 1.61 1.80
CA GLU A 54 14.36 2.88 2.53
C GLU A 54 15.70 3.62 2.55
N GLN A 55 16.80 2.94 2.88
CA GLN A 55 18.14 3.52 2.88
C GLN A 55 18.60 3.96 1.49
N TYR A 56 18.37 3.15 0.46
CA TYR A 56 18.71 3.51 -0.92
C TYR A 56 17.96 4.77 -1.38
N LEU A 57 16.68 4.91 -1.05
CA LEU A 57 15.92 6.11 -1.41
C LEU A 57 16.46 7.38 -0.72
N ILE A 58 16.82 7.28 0.56
CA ILE A 58 17.45 8.39 1.31
C ILE A 58 18.81 8.76 0.71
N GLU A 59 19.63 7.76 0.36
CA GLU A 59 20.93 7.99 -0.28
C GLU A 59 20.79 8.68 -1.63
N ARG A 60 19.80 8.24 -2.43
CA ARG A 60 19.50 8.82 -3.74
C ARG A 60 19.05 10.27 -3.64
N GLU A 61 18.19 10.58 -2.68
CA GLU A 61 17.74 11.95 -2.39
C GLU A 61 18.92 12.86 -2.01
N LEU A 62 19.81 12.39 -1.14
CA LEU A 62 20.98 13.14 -0.71
C LEU A 62 21.93 13.46 -1.88
N LEU A 63 22.04 12.56 -2.85
CA LEU A 63 22.79 12.79 -4.09
C LEU A 63 22.15 13.86 -4.97
N LEU A 64 20.83 13.82 -5.14
CA LEU A 64 20.08 14.79 -5.94
C LEU A 64 20.18 16.21 -5.37
N LEU A 65 20.17 16.34 -4.05
CA LEU A 65 20.40 17.60 -3.32
C LEU A 65 21.85 18.14 -3.43
N GLY A 66 22.74 17.44 -4.14
CA GLY A 66 24.13 17.85 -4.31
C GLY A 66 24.99 17.63 -3.06
N HIS A 67 24.48 16.89 -2.07
CA HIS A 67 25.21 16.50 -0.87
C HIS A 67 26.05 15.24 -1.07
N ALA A 68 26.38 14.91 -2.32
CA ALA A 68 27.23 13.77 -2.70
C ALA A 68 28.58 13.73 -1.97
N LEU A 69 29.08 14.87 -1.46
CA LEU A 69 30.30 14.94 -0.64
C LEU A 69 30.17 14.21 0.72
N LEU A 70 28.95 13.92 1.19
CA LEU A 70 28.69 13.15 2.41
C LEU A 70 28.65 11.64 2.17
N LEU A 71 28.52 11.21 0.91
CA LEU A 71 28.48 9.80 0.53
C LEU A 71 29.82 9.41 -0.09
N ASN A 72 30.40 8.30 0.36
CA ASN A 72 31.52 7.73 -0.37
C ASN A 72 30.98 7.16 -1.68
N GLN A 73 31.71 7.33 -2.78
CA GLN A 73 31.29 6.87 -4.12
C GLN A 73 31.07 5.35 -4.20
N GLU A 74 31.59 4.59 -3.23
CA GLU A 74 31.38 3.15 -3.05
C GLU A 74 30.05 2.81 -2.33
N GLN A 75 29.42 3.77 -1.63
CA GLN A 75 28.18 3.58 -0.88
C GLN A 75 26.92 3.80 -1.71
N GLU A 76 27.01 4.49 -2.85
CA GLU A 76 25.85 4.82 -3.71
C GLU A 76 25.05 3.59 -4.19
N GLU A 77 25.69 2.41 -4.23
CA GLU A 77 25.03 1.15 -4.60
C GLU A 77 24.98 0.12 -3.46
N GLU A 78 25.44 0.46 -2.25
CA GLU A 78 25.52 -0.49 -1.13
C GLU A 78 24.14 -1.04 -0.77
N HIS A 79 23.11 -0.19 -0.82
CA HIS A 79 21.75 -0.54 -0.45
C HIS A 79 20.87 -0.99 -1.63
N LEU A 80 21.27 -0.72 -2.88
CA LEU A 80 20.48 -1.08 -4.06
C LEU A 80 20.34 -2.60 -4.20
N LYS A 81 21.45 -3.34 -4.19
CA LYS A 81 21.43 -4.79 -4.39
C LYS A 81 20.65 -5.53 -3.29
N PRO A 82 20.86 -5.24 -2.00
CA PRO A 82 20.03 -5.80 -0.93
C PRO A 82 18.56 -5.38 -1.02
N CYS A 83 18.25 -4.16 -1.49
CA CYS A 83 16.88 -3.74 -1.74
C CYS A 83 16.23 -4.62 -2.82
N CYS A 84 16.92 -4.87 -3.94
CA CYS A 84 16.41 -5.76 -4.98
C CYS A 84 16.14 -7.17 -4.44
N ASP A 85 17.02 -7.73 -3.61
CA ASP A 85 16.81 -9.02 -2.95
C ASP A 85 15.61 -9.03 -1.98
N GLN A 86 15.29 -7.88 -1.37
CA GLN A 86 14.10 -7.71 -0.54
C GLN A 86 12.84 -7.63 -1.39
N MET A 87 12.87 -6.89 -2.49
CA MET A 87 11.77 -6.72 -3.43
C MET A 87 11.45 -8.00 -4.21
N GLU A 88 12.45 -8.81 -4.55
CA GLU A 88 12.26 -10.07 -5.26
C GLU A 88 11.37 -11.02 -4.44
N LYS A 89 11.54 -11.03 -3.12
CA LYS A 89 10.75 -11.83 -2.17
C LYS A 89 9.31 -11.35 -1.99
N LEU A 90 8.99 -10.13 -2.42
CA LEU A 90 7.61 -9.67 -2.49
C LEU A 90 6.95 -10.24 -3.74
N GLY A 91 5.69 -10.65 -3.58
CA GLY A 91 4.87 -10.96 -4.75
C GLY A 91 4.77 -9.75 -5.68
N THR A 92 4.76 -9.98 -6.99
CA THR A 92 4.71 -8.96 -8.05
C THR A 92 3.68 -7.85 -7.78
N LYS A 93 2.49 -8.23 -7.28
CA LYS A 93 1.40 -7.29 -6.97
C LYS A 93 1.62 -6.42 -5.73
N CYS A 94 2.58 -6.78 -4.88
CA CYS A 94 2.88 -6.11 -3.61
C CYS A 94 4.11 -5.21 -3.66
N ARG A 95 4.92 -5.28 -4.73
CA ARG A 95 6.15 -4.49 -4.86
C ARG A 95 5.87 -2.99 -4.85
N CYS A 96 4.97 -2.52 -5.69
CA CYS A 96 4.60 -1.09 -5.73
C CYS A 96 3.98 -0.60 -4.43
N MET A 97 3.13 -1.40 -3.79
CA MET A 97 2.57 -1.06 -2.48
C MET A 97 3.66 -0.97 -1.40
N GLY A 98 4.69 -1.80 -1.48
CA GLY A 98 5.85 -1.72 -0.59
C GLY A 98 6.61 -0.41 -0.76
N LEU A 99 6.83 0.00 -2.01
CA LEU A 99 7.53 1.25 -2.34
C LEU A 99 6.73 2.49 -1.96
N GLU A 100 5.44 2.52 -2.30
CA GLU A 100 4.51 3.57 -1.90
C GLU A 100 4.53 3.78 -0.37
N GLN A 101 4.50 2.69 0.40
CA GLN A 101 4.57 2.79 1.87
C GLN A 101 5.89 3.36 2.40
N ILE A 102 7.02 3.10 1.73
CA ILE A 102 8.30 3.67 2.13
C ILE A 102 8.31 5.16 1.85
N VAL A 103 7.87 5.58 0.65
CA VAL A 103 7.79 7.00 0.28
C VAL A 103 6.87 7.76 1.23
N GLU A 104 5.68 7.23 1.52
CA GLU A 104 4.75 7.82 2.50
C GLU A 104 5.40 7.96 3.88
N GLN A 105 6.09 6.91 4.34
CA GLN A 105 6.77 6.90 5.62
C GLN A 105 7.89 7.95 5.68
N LEU A 106 8.71 8.06 4.63
CA LEU A 106 9.81 9.02 4.56
C LEU A 106 9.27 10.46 4.49
N ARG A 107 8.20 10.68 3.73
CA ARG A 107 7.50 11.96 3.67
C ARG A 107 6.92 12.38 5.02
N GLU A 108 6.42 11.44 5.82
CA GLU A 108 5.90 11.72 7.17
C GLU A 108 7.03 11.95 8.20
N GLN A 109 8.19 11.33 8.01
CA GLN A 109 9.33 11.43 8.94
C GLN A 109 10.23 12.63 8.66
N GLY A 110 10.32 13.09 7.41
CA GLY A 110 11.13 14.23 7.00
C GLY A 110 10.34 15.54 6.90
N GLU A 111 11.07 16.66 6.89
CA GLU A 111 10.54 17.96 6.44
C GLU A 111 10.60 18.10 4.91
N MET A 112 10.72 16.98 4.17
CA MET A 112 10.77 16.96 2.71
C MET A 112 9.55 17.67 2.13
N GLN A 113 9.79 18.66 1.28
CA GLN A 113 8.72 19.51 0.74
C GLN A 113 8.89 19.74 -0.75
N GLY A 114 7.79 19.61 -1.49
CA GLY A 114 7.74 19.94 -2.91
C GLY A 114 8.59 19.00 -3.75
N GLU A 115 9.65 19.54 -4.36
CA GLU A 115 10.49 18.90 -5.38
C GLU A 115 11.25 17.67 -4.83
N GLU A 116 11.70 17.70 -3.58
CA GLU A 116 12.39 16.57 -2.93
C GLU A 116 11.51 15.32 -2.85
N VAL A 117 10.21 15.51 -2.57
CA VAL A 117 9.24 14.41 -2.53
C VAL A 117 8.99 13.87 -3.93
N GLU A 118 8.88 14.73 -4.94
CA GLU A 118 8.64 14.33 -6.34
C GLU A 118 9.82 13.52 -6.90
N ASP A 119 11.06 13.94 -6.61
CA ASP A 119 12.27 13.23 -7.00
C ASP A 119 12.38 11.85 -6.34
N MET A 120 12.07 11.77 -5.04
CA MET A 120 12.04 10.50 -4.31
C MET A 120 10.94 9.57 -4.82
N GLU A 121 9.76 10.11 -5.11
CA GLU A 121 8.67 9.38 -5.75
C GLU A 121 9.10 8.80 -7.10
N ASP A 122 9.76 9.59 -7.95
CA ASP A 122 10.20 9.15 -9.26
C ASP A 122 11.26 8.03 -9.16
N CYS A 123 12.21 8.16 -8.22
CA CYS A 123 13.17 7.10 -7.92
C CYS A 123 12.47 5.81 -7.48
N ALA A 124 11.51 5.90 -6.57
CA ALA A 124 10.74 4.75 -6.12
C ALA A 124 9.90 4.13 -7.25
N ARG A 125 9.34 4.92 -8.18
CA ARG A 125 8.58 4.39 -9.32
C ARG A 125 9.43 3.55 -10.27
N HIS A 126 10.69 3.90 -10.45
CA HIS A 126 11.62 3.22 -11.36
C HIS A 126 12.45 2.11 -10.70
N LEU A 127 12.47 2.03 -9.37
CA LEU A 127 13.24 1.02 -8.63
C LEU A 127 13.02 -0.44 -9.10
N PRO A 128 11.79 -0.89 -9.45
CA PRO A 128 11.63 -2.23 -9.98
C PRO A 128 12.37 -2.43 -11.32
N SER A 129 12.47 -1.41 -12.18
CA SER A 129 13.28 -1.48 -13.40
C SER A 129 14.75 -1.62 -13.09
N ASP A 130 15.27 -0.85 -12.13
CA ASP A 130 16.68 -0.92 -11.71
C ASP A 130 17.05 -2.31 -11.15
N CYS A 131 16.05 -3.01 -10.60
CA CYS A 131 16.17 -4.38 -10.10
C CYS A 131 15.81 -5.47 -11.11
N ASP A 132 15.45 -5.15 -12.36
CA ASP A 132 14.93 -6.09 -13.36
C ASP A 132 13.69 -6.90 -12.88
N LEU A 133 12.82 -6.25 -12.10
CA LEU A 133 11.63 -6.83 -11.48
C LEU A 133 10.33 -6.30 -12.11
N GLU A 134 9.34 -7.19 -12.29
CA GLU A 134 7.97 -6.77 -12.64
C GLU A 134 7.17 -6.29 -11.41
N PRO A 135 6.24 -5.33 -11.57
CA PRO A 135 6.12 -4.46 -12.74
C PRO A 135 7.32 -3.52 -12.81
N HIS A 136 7.85 -3.26 -14.00
CA HIS A 136 9.04 -2.41 -14.20
C HIS A 136 8.85 -0.98 -13.68
N THR A 137 7.63 -0.47 -13.70
CA THR A 137 7.32 0.87 -13.18
C THR A 137 6.09 0.82 -12.29
N CYS A 138 6.15 1.53 -11.18
CA CYS A 138 5.03 1.70 -10.27
C CYS A 138 4.26 3.01 -10.55
N LYS A 139 2.98 3.00 -10.21
CA LYS A 139 2.11 4.17 -10.25
C LYS A 139 1.43 4.29 -8.90
N PHE A 140 1.65 5.42 -8.23
CA PHE A 140 1.02 5.84 -6.99
C PHE A 140 0.81 7.35 -7.11
#